data_AF-A0AAV4T0X1-F1
#
_entry.id   AF-A0AAV4T0X1-F1
#
_cell.length_a   1.000
_cell.length_b   1.000
_cell.length_c   1.000
_cell.angle_alpha   90.00
_cell.angle_beta   90.00
_cell.angle_gamma   90.00
#
_symmetry.space_group_name_H-M   'P 1'
#
loop_
_entity.id
_entity.type
_entity.pdbx_description
1 polymer ?
#
loop_
_entity_poly.entity_id
_entity_poly.type
_entity_poly.pdbx_seq_one_letter_code
_entity_poly.pdbx_strand_id
1 'polypeptide(L)'
;MEPKASDKFLSNGPSSTEPEASTTRDVTDIIGEYGPWQRLIFFLTCLRGTPTAFYNLSTPFFAPKQDVWCAQPSFLNWTETKWRNSAIPLEYQDGELVPSRCFMYEVLMSDDEPIINRNKTVPCSAWEYDSSFYTNTLTKQYDLVCSRDWLISFTQFNYMAGMMCGVFIFGHLADRFGRQIILNISVTLMLISMMEVLGPIYRTRVTFAFSFGWAFGLLLLPGMTYLIRDWVYQQLASALVTSILLVYWCFMPESPRWLMTQGKYEKAEKIMIKAAKRNNLQINNMPLMMKELKERIERDERKKNPSVIDLLRLLIYEKNTIFVYISYFSVAFVFYGLSLGQTTLDGNPFLNFFIDLQ
;
A
#
# COMPACT_ATOMS: atom_id res chain seq x y z
N MET A 1 37.70 20.67 71.65
CA MET A 1 36.99 21.89 71.20
C MET A 1 38.05 22.96 71.01
N GLU A 2 37.96 23.71 69.90
CA GLU A 2 38.97 24.60 69.28
C GLU A 2 40.05 23.89 68.42
N PRO A 3 40.79 24.59 67.51
CA PRO A 3 40.33 25.14 66.21
C PRO A 3 41.40 24.97 65.08
N LYS A 4 41.17 25.43 63.84
CA LYS A 4 42.13 26.23 63.01
C LYS A 4 41.75 26.39 61.53
N ALA A 5 42.14 27.56 61.01
CA ALA A 5 42.21 27.96 59.62
C ALA A 5 43.46 27.43 58.88
N SER A 6 43.47 27.63 57.55
CA SER A 6 44.62 27.78 56.63
C SER A 6 44.98 26.62 55.66
N ASP A 7 45.04 27.02 54.39
CA ASP A 7 46.00 26.65 53.33
C ASP A 7 45.91 25.33 52.52
N LYS A 8 45.51 25.51 51.24
CA LYS A 8 46.40 25.43 50.06
C LYS A 8 47.10 24.10 49.79
N PHE A 9 46.59 23.30 48.85
CA PHE A 9 47.41 22.33 48.10
C PHE A 9 47.00 22.23 46.62
N LEU A 10 47.85 22.84 45.77
CA LEU A 10 48.32 22.41 44.44
C LEU A 10 47.27 22.15 43.34
N SER A 11 47.04 23.06 42.38
CA SER A 11 47.86 23.29 41.17
C SER A 11 48.48 22.03 40.57
N ASN A 12 47.92 21.54 39.46
CA ASN A 12 48.63 20.99 38.29
C ASN A 12 47.61 20.63 37.18
N GLY A 13 47.48 21.49 36.17
CA GLY A 13 47.45 20.97 34.78
C GLY A 13 48.91 20.74 34.33
N PRO A 14 49.21 20.20 33.12
CA PRO A 14 48.33 19.95 31.97
C PRO A 14 48.49 18.54 31.32
N SER A 15 47.62 18.20 30.37
CA SER A 15 47.99 17.80 28.99
C SER A 15 47.04 16.77 28.35
N SER A 16 46.92 16.92 27.03
CA SER A 16 46.49 15.95 26.01
C SER A 16 44.99 15.65 25.87
N THR A 17 44.39 16.37 24.91
CA THR A 17 43.58 15.79 23.80
C THR A 17 42.60 14.69 24.17
N GLU A 18 41.41 15.06 24.61
CA GLU A 18 40.22 14.29 24.28
C GLU A 18 39.73 14.76 22.91
N PRO A 19 39.65 13.88 21.88
CA PRO A 19 39.05 14.27 20.62
C PRO A 19 37.57 14.51 20.88
N GLU A 20 37.09 15.72 20.57
CA GLU A 20 35.67 16.01 20.44
C GLU A 20 35.00 14.86 19.69
N ALA A 21 34.03 14.22 20.35
CA ALA A 21 33.25 13.14 19.79
C ALA A 21 32.74 13.60 18.41
N SER A 22 33.30 12.99 17.36
CA SER A 22 33.01 13.35 15.98
C SER A 22 31.50 13.32 15.79
N THR A 23 30.87 14.48 15.61
CA THR A 23 29.50 14.57 15.13
C THR A 23 29.48 13.73 13.85
N THR A 24 28.81 12.58 13.90
CA THR A 24 28.82 11.59 12.83
C THR A 24 28.17 12.20 11.60
N ARG A 25 28.98 12.85 10.74
CA ARG A 25 28.48 13.52 9.54
C ARG A 25 28.00 12.46 8.56
N ASP A 26 26.70 12.20 8.56
CA ASP A 26 26.07 11.31 7.59
C ASP A 26 25.77 12.13 6.31
N VAL A 27 25.43 11.45 5.22
CA VAL A 27 25.08 12.09 3.92
C VAL A 27 24.06 13.23 4.09
N THR A 28 23.21 13.09 5.09
CA THR A 28 22.08 13.96 5.40
C THR A 28 22.51 15.28 6.04
N ASP A 29 23.64 15.31 6.74
CA ASP A 29 24.17 16.53 7.36
C ASP A 29 24.78 17.46 6.29
N ILE A 30 25.16 16.89 5.14
CA ILE A 30 25.68 17.63 3.98
C ILE A 30 24.55 18.34 3.21
N ILE A 31 23.34 17.75 3.17
CA ILE A 31 22.19 18.26 2.41
C ILE A 31 21.36 19.29 3.23
N GLY A 32 21.63 19.38 4.54
CA GLY A 32 20.95 20.28 5.48
C GLY A 32 19.61 19.74 5.97
N GLU A 33 19.13 20.34 7.05
CA GLU A 33 17.93 19.88 7.75
C GLU A 33 16.66 20.02 6.87
N TYR A 34 16.18 21.21 6.54
CA TYR A 34 14.91 21.33 5.80
C TYR A 34 14.93 22.44 4.74
N GLY A 35 14.75 22.06 3.47
CA GLY A 35 14.74 22.98 2.33
C GLY A 35 13.66 22.67 1.28
N PRO A 36 13.61 23.46 0.19
CA PRO A 36 12.64 23.32 -0.89
C PRO A 36 12.71 21.94 -1.57
N TRP A 37 13.90 21.33 -1.61
CA TRP A 37 14.09 20.00 -2.16
C TRP A 37 13.38 18.92 -1.32
N GLN A 38 13.52 18.97 0.00
CA GLN A 38 12.85 18.06 0.92
C GLN A 38 11.32 18.23 0.88
N ARG A 39 10.82 19.48 0.72
CA ARG A 39 9.38 19.76 0.56
C ARG A 39 8.81 19.12 -0.70
N LEU A 40 9.53 19.21 -1.81
CA LEU A 40 9.14 18.59 -3.08
C LEU A 40 9.06 17.06 -2.92
N ILE A 41 10.06 16.43 -2.32
CA ILE A 41 10.06 14.98 -2.06
C ILE A 41 8.89 14.58 -1.16
N PHE A 42 8.59 15.36 -0.13
CA PHE A 42 7.45 15.13 0.77
C PHE A 42 6.13 15.14 0.00
N PHE A 43 5.88 16.19 -0.80
CA PHE A 43 4.65 16.31 -1.59
C PHE A 43 4.50 15.17 -2.61
N LEU A 44 5.59 14.83 -3.31
CA LEU A 44 5.60 13.72 -4.26
C LEU A 44 5.33 12.38 -3.58
N THR A 45 5.83 12.18 -2.37
CA THR A 45 5.57 10.96 -1.59
C THR A 45 4.10 10.86 -1.19
N CYS A 46 3.49 11.98 -0.79
CA CYS A 46 2.07 12.04 -0.49
C CYS A 46 1.22 11.71 -1.73
N LEU A 47 1.47 12.39 -2.85
CA LEU A 47 0.74 12.16 -4.10
C LEU A 47 0.84 10.70 -4.58
N ARG A 48 1.98 10.04 -4.30
CA ARG A 48 2.21 8.64 -4.65
C ARG A 48 1.42 7.64 -3.80
N GLY A 49 1.13 7.98 -2.54
CA GLY A 49 0.35 7.13 -1.64
C GLY A 49 -1.09 6.91 -2.12
N THR A 50 -1.65 7.88 -2.84
CA THR A 50 -3.05 7.91 -3.28
C THR A 50 -3.42 6.76 -4.22
N PRO A 51 -2.76 6.54 -5.39
CA PRO A 51 -3.13 5.41 -6.26
C PRO A 51 -2.86 4.04 -5.65
N THR A 52 -1.93 3.92 -4.69
CA THR A 52 -1.75 2.66 -3.95
C THR A 52 -3.03 2.29 -3.19
N ALA A 53 -3.72 3.27 -2.61
CA ALA A 53 -4.99 3.05 -1.93
C ALA A 53 -6.07 2.54 -2.91
N PHE A 54 -6.13 3.11 -4.11
CA PHE A 54 -7.10 2.73 -5.13
C PHE A 54 -6.95 1.26 -5.53
N TYR A 55 -5.75 0.78 -5.84
CA TYR A 55 -5.58 -0.64 -6.24
C TYR A 55 -5.86 -1.61 -5.09
N ASN A 56 -5.36 -1.31 -3.88
CA ASN A 56 -5.52 -2.23 -2.74
C ASN A 56 -6.98 -2.43 -2.30
N LEU A 57 -7.81 -1.39 -2.43
CA LEU A 57 -9.19 -1.37 -1.94
C LEU A 57 -10.22 -1.13 -3.04
N SER A 58 -9.87 -1.33 -4.31
CA SER A 58 -10.85 -1.25 -5.42
C SER A 58 -11.78 -2.46 -5.47
N THR A 59 -11.34 -3.64 -4.99
CA THR A 59 -12.10 -4.91 -5.07
C THR A 59 -13.52 -4.84 -4.52
N PRO A 60 -13.77 -4.28 -3.32
CA PRO A 60 -15.14 -4.13 -2.81
C PRO A 60 -16.06 -3.30 -3.71
N PHE A 61 -15.51 -2.32 -4.44
CA PHE A 61 -16.32 -1.42 -5.28
C PHE A 61 -16.64 -2.02 -6.66
N PHE A 62 -15.72 -2.79 -7.26
CA PHE A 62 -15.98 -3.41 -8.56
C PHE A 62 -16.57 -4.81 -8.48
N ALA A 63 -16.39 -5.51 -7.35
CA ALA A 63 -16.97 -6.83 -7.08
C ALA A 63 -17.76 -6.82 -5.75
N PRO A 64 -18.75 -5.92 -5.58
CA PRO A 64 -19.57 -5.88 -4.38
C PRO A 64 -20.45 -7.14 -4.30
N LYS A 65 -20.80 -7.54 -3.06
CA LYS A 65 -21.89 -8.49 -2.84
C LYS A 65 -23.21 -7.76 -3.07
N GLN A 66 -23.82 -7.99 -4.22
CA GLN A 66 -25.12 -7.40 -4.59
C GLN A 66 -26.25 -8.39 -4.33
N ASP A 67 -27.45 -7.86 -4.16
CA ASP A 67 -28.66 -8.66 -4.22
C ASP A 67 -28.90 -9.12 -5.65
N VAL A 68 -29.06 -10.43 -5.78
CA VAL A 68 -29.13 -11.14 -7.05
C VAL A 68 -30.21 -12.19 -6.97
N TRP A 69 -30.92 -12.36 -8.08
CA TRP A 69 -31.95 -13.37 -8.24
C TRP A 69 -31.81 -14.08 -9.58
N CYS A 70 -32.49 -15.20 -9.72
CA CYS A 70 -32.43 -16.01 -10.91
C CYS A 70 -33.25 -15.35 -12.03
N ALA A 71 -32.65 -15.25 -13.22
CA ALA A 71 -33.32 -14.69 -14.39
C ALA A 71 -34.47 -15.59 -14.82
N GLN A 72 -35.53 -14.99 -15.35
CA GLN A 72 -36.64 -15.75 -15.91
C GLN A 72 -36.22 -16.50 -17.19
N PRO A 73 -36.77 -17.70 -17.46
CA PRO A 73 -36.54 -18.39 -18.72
C PRO A 73 -36.99 -17.56 -19.92
N SER A 74 -36.32 -17.69 -21.07
CA SER A 74 -36.58 -16.87 -22.27
C SER A 74 -38.00 -16.98 -22.85
N PHE A 75 -38.73 -18.05 -22.53
CA PHE A 75 -40.13 -18.25 -22.92
C PHE A 75 -41.14 -17.57 -21.98
N LEU A 76 -40.68 -17.06 -20.84
CA LEU A 76 -41.51 -16.43 -19.81
C LEU A 76 -41.32 -14.90 -19.83
N ASN A 77 -42.41 -14.15 -19.73
CA ASN A 77 -42.35 -12.69 -19.64
C ASN A 77 -43.26 -12.19 -18.52
N TRP A 78 -42.94 -12.57 -17.28
CA TRP A 78 -43.66 -12.12 -16.08
C TRP A 78 -43.07 -10.83 -15.56
N THR A 79 -43.84 -10.10 -14.73
CA THR A 79 -43.27 -8.98 -13.98
C THR A 79 -42.25 -9.49 -12.97
N GLU A 80 -41.16 -8.75 -12.78
CA GLU A 80 -40.05 -9.11 -11.88
C GLU A 80 -40.54 -9.48 -10.47
N THR A 81 -41.49 -8.70 -9.92
CA THR A 81 -42.06 -8.95 -8.59
C THR A 81 -42.86 -10.25 -8.52
N LYS A 82 -43.63 -10.58 -9.56
CA LYS A 82 -44.41 -11.82 -9.64
C LYS A 82 -43.47 -13.03 -9.75
N TRP A 83 -42.43 -12.90 -10.55
CA TRP A 83 -41.39 -13.90 -10.70
C TRP A 83 -40.66 -14.17 -9.38
N ARG A 84 -40.12 -13.12 -8.75
CA ARG A 84 -39.36 -13.23 -7.50
C ARG A 84 -40.17 -13.88 -6.37
N ASN A 85 -41.45 -13.53 -6.24
CA ASN A 85 -42.31 -14.08 -5.18
C ASN A 85 -42.75 -15.53 -5.42
N SER A 86 -42.73 -16.00 -6.67
CA SER A 86 -43.30 -17.31 -7.02
C SER A 86 -42.25 -18.38 -7.30
N ALA A 87 -41.16 -18.01 -7.96
CA ALA A 87 -40.16 -18.93 -8.48
C ALA A 87 -38.93 -19.11 -7.58
N ILE A 88 -38.73 -18.22 -6.60
CA ILE A 88 -37.55 -18.25 -5.73
C ILE A 88 -37.94 -18.84 -4.36
N PRO A 89 -37.31 -19.93 -3.91
CA PRO A 89 -37.52 -20.48 -2.57
C PRO A 89 -36.95 -19.57 -1.49
N LEU A 90 -37.55 -19.60 -0.30
CA LEU A 90 -37.01 -18.95 0.90
C LEU A 90 -36.08 -19.93 1.63
N GLU A 91 -34.89 -19.47 1.98
CA GLU A 91 -33.90 -20.18 2.79
C GLU A 91 -33.74 -19.52 4.15
N TYR A 92 -33.40 -20.31 5.16
CA TYR A 92 -33.16 -19.81 6.50
C TYR A 92 -31.68 -19.42 6.63
N GLN A 93 -31.37 -18.12 6.72
CA GLN A 93 -30.03 -17.60 6.99
C GLN A 93 -30.07 -16.77 8.27
N ASP A 94 -29.18 -17.08 9.23
CA ASP A 94 -28.99 -16.33 10.47
C ASP A 94 -30.25 -16.01 11.29
N GLY A 95 -31.28 -16.86 11.23
CA GLY A 95 -32.53 -16.64 11.96
C GLY A 95 -33.65 -16.00 11.16
N GLU A 96 -33.39 -15.58 9.92
CA GLU A 96 -34.36 -14.94 9.04
C GLU A 96 -34.61 -15.75 7.76
N LEU A 97 -35.84 -15.66 7.25
CA LEU A 97 -36.25 -16.24 5.98
C LEU A 97 -35.89 -15.28 4.85
N VAL A 98 -34.82 -15.56 4.13
CA VAL A 98 -34.33 -14.76 3.00
C VAL A 98 -34.52 -15.50 1.68
N PRO A 99 -34.78 -14.81 0.56
CA PRO A 99 -34.87 -15.44 -0.75
C PRO A 99 -33.53 -16.08 -1.16
N SER A 100 -33.59 -17.30 -1.71
CA SER A 100 -32.42 -18.00 -2.21
C SER A 100 -31.81 -17.25 -3.40
N ARG A 101 -30.48 -17.13 -3.39
CA ARG A 101 -29.70 -16.47 -4.47
C ARG A 101 -29.30 -17.42 -5.59
N CYS A 102 -29.38 -18.73 -5.32
CA CYS A 102 -28.71 -19.77 -6.11
C CYS A 102 -29.65 -20.81 -6.68
N PHE A 103 -30.82 -20.98 -6.07
CA PHE A 103 -31.80 -21.98 -6.45
C PHE A 103 -33.12 -21.31 -6.81
N MET A 104 -33.81 -21.93 -7.76
CA MET A 104 -35.16 -21.58 -8.16
C MET A 104 -36.00 -22.85 -8.23
N TYR A 105 -37.32 -22.72 -8.16
CA TYR A 105 -38.22 -23.82 -8.43
C TYR A 105 -38.21 -24.19 -9.91
N GLU A 106 -38.37 -25.48 -10.19
CA GLU A 106 -38.46 -25.97 -11.57
C GLU A 106 -39.70 -25.38 -12.25
N VAL A 107 -39.50 -24.74 -13.41
CA VAL A 107 -40.57 -24.19 -14.24
C VAL A 107 -40.86 -25.15 -15.38
N LEU A 108 -42.09 -25.65 -15.42
CA LEU A 108 -42.60 -26.53 -16.45
C LEU A 108 -43.60 -25.76 -17.32
N MET A 109 -43.64 -26.05 -18.62
CA MET A 109 -44.67 -25.54 -19.52
C MET A 109 -45.72 -26.64 -19.70
N SER A 110 -46.98 -26.35 -19.35
CA SER A 110 -48.13 -27.24 -19.59
C SER A 110 -49.24 -26.42 -20.24
N ASP A 111 -49.73 -26.86 -21.40
CA ASP A 111 -50.83 -26.20 -22.14
C ASP A 111 -50.61 -24.68 -22.33
N ASP A 112 -49.39 -24.29 -22.73
CA ASP A 112 -48.93 -22.89 -22.90
C ASP A 112 -48.93 -22.03 -21.63
N GLU A 113 -49.22 -22.60 -20.46
CA GLU A 113 -49.07 -21.93 -19.16
C GLU A 113 -47.83 -22.41 -18.38
N PRO A 114 -47.10 -21.48 -17.76
CA PRO A 114 -45.95 -21.81 -16.92
C PRO A 114 -46.40 -22.27 -15.52
N ILE A 115 -46.08 -23.52 -15.18
CA ILE A 115 -46.33 -24.14 -13.87
C ILE A 115 -45.03 -24.19 -13.07
N ILE A 116 -45.07 -23.69 -11.83
CA ILE A 116 -43.92 -23.70 -10.91
C ILE A 116 -44.03 -24.92 -9.99
N ASN A 117 -43.11 -25.87 -10.13
CA ASN A 117 -43.03 -27.06 -9.31
C ASN A 117 -42.29 -26.77 -7.99
N ARG A 118 -43.04 -26.50 -6.92
CA ARG A 118 -42.48 -26.18 -5.58
C ARG A 118 -41.79 -27.36 -4.88
N ASN A 119 -41.95 -28.59 -5.37
CA ASN A 119 -41.36 -29.77 -4.76
C ASN A 119 -39.91 -30.01 -5.21
N LYS A 120 -39.44 -29.33 -6.26
CA LYS A 120 -38.11 -29.53 -6.83
C LYS A 120 -37.43 -28.20 -7.09
N THR A 121 -36.24 -28.05 -6.51
CA THR A 121 -35.36 -26.91 -6.75
C THR A 121 -34.29 -27.27 -7.76
N VAL A 122 -33.97 -26.31 -8.63
CA VAL A 122 -32.92 -26.41 -9.65
C VAL A 122 -31.95 -25.23 -9.50
N PRO A 123 -30.65 -25.43 -9.80
CA PRO A 123 -29.69 -24.33 -9.80
C PRO A 123 -30.02 -23.34 -10.92
N CYS A 124 -29.76 -22.07 -10.66
CA CYS A 124 -30.05 -21.02 -11.63
C CYS A 124 -29.07 -21.04 -12.80
N SER A 125 -29.59 -20.82 -14.01
CA SER A 125 -28.80 -20.81 -15.26
C SER A 125 -28.30 -19.42 -15.63
N ALA A 126 -29.03 -18.38 -15.24
CA ALA A 126 -28.70 -16.98 -15.46
C ALA A 126 -29.20 -16.14 -14.28
N TRP A 127 -28.62 -14.96 -14.10
CA TRP A 127 -28.90 -14.07 -12.96
C TRP A 127 -29.28 -12.67 -13.43
N GLU A 128 -30.17 -12.06 -12.66
CA GLU A 128 -30.50 -10.64 -12.71
C GLU A 128 -30.00 -9.97 -11.44
N TYR A 129 -29.39 -8.81 -11.60
CA TYR A 129 -28.71 -8.07 -10.54
C TYR A 129 -29.41 -6.75 -10.30
N ASP A 130 -29.50 -6.33 -9.04
CA ASP A 130 -29.95 -4.98 -8.72
C ASP A 130 -28.97 -3.93 -9.29
N SER A 131 -29.52 -2.97 -10.05
CA SER A 131 -28.77 -1.91 -10.72
C SER A 131 -28.91 -0.54 -10.05
N SER A 132 -29.49 -0.49 -8.84
CA SER A 132 -29.69 0.72 -8.05
C SER A 132 -28.39 1.51 -7.80
N PHE A 133 -27.31 0.83 -7.39
CA PHE A 133 -26.03 1.45 -7.04
C PHE A 133 -24.95 1.32 -8.11
N TYR A 134 -24.96 0.22 -8.88
CA TYR A 134 -23.91 -0.11 -9.84
C TYR A 134 -24.50 -0.48 -11.20
N THR A 135 -23.88 -0.04 -12.29
CA THR A 135 -24.36 -0.34 -13.65
C THR A 135 -23.77 -1.65 -14.17
N ASN A 136 -22.44 -1.76 -14.08
CA ASN A 136 -21.66 -2.87 -14.60
C ASN A 136 -20.54 -3.22 -13.61
N THR A 137 -20.55 -4.44 -13.11
CA THR A 137 -19.60 -4.94 -12.09
C THR A 137 -18.94 -6.22 -12.56
N LEU A 138 -17.79 -6.53 -11.98
CA LEU A 138 -17.08 -7.78 -12.27
C LEU A 138 -17.96 -9.00 -11.96
N THR A 139 -18.71 -8.93 -10.85
CA THR A 139 -19.67 -9.96 -10.45
C THR A 139 -20.75 -10.19 -11.49
N LYS A 140 -21.34 -9.10 -12.03
CA LYS A 140 -22.39 -9.13 -13.06
C LYS A 140 -21.90 -9.62 -14.42
N GLN A 141 -20.66 -9.32 -14.78
CA GLN A 141 -20.12 -9.68 -16.10
C GLN A 141 -19.71 -11.16 -16.20
N TYR A 142 -19.27 -11.77 -15.10
CA TYR A 142 -18.74 -13.15 -15.09
C TYR A 142 -19.59 -14.14 -14.28
N ASP A 143 -20.75 -13.70 -13.77
CA ASP A 143 -21.63 -14.47 -12.90
C ASP A 143 -20.89 -15.13 -11.74
N LEU A 144 -20.19 -14.30 -10.96
CA LEU A 144 -19.39 -14.72 -9.80
C LEU A 144 -20.27 -14.89 -8.55
N VAL A 145 -21.31 -15.71 -8.67
CA VAL A 145 -22.30 -15.97 -7.62
C VAL A 145 -22.29 -17.47 -7.29
N CYS A 146 -22.75 -17.82 -6.08
CA CYS A 146 -22.96 -19.21 -5.66
C CYS A 146 -21.65 -20.03 -5.71
N SER A 147 -21.55 -21.04 -6.58
CA SER A 147 -20.36 -21.89 -6.69
C SER A 147 -19.09 -21.17 -7.16
N ARG A 148 -19.24 -19.94 -7.68
CA ARG A 148 -18.15 -19.11 -8.21
C ARG A 148 -17.84 -17.89 -7.34
N ASP A 149 -18.48 -17.74 -6.18
CA ASP A 149 -18.29 -16.61 -5.28
C ASP A 149 -16.83 -16.49 -4.78
N TRP A 150 -16.19 -17.64 -4.51
CA TRP A 150 -14.83 -17.74 -4.01
C TRP A 150 -13.78 -17.17 -4.98
N LEU A 151 -14.10 -17.01 -6.28
CA LEU A 151 -13.19 -16.41 -7.26
C LEU A 151 -12.89 -14.93 -6.93
N ILE A 152 -13.83 -14.23 -6.27
CA ILE A 152 -13.62 -12.86 -5.82
C ILE A 152 -12.53 -12.84 -4.74
N SER A 153 -12.66 -13.69 -3.72
CA SER A 153 -11.66 -13.86 -2.66
C SER A 153 -10.31 -14.35 -3.21
N PHE A 154 -10.34 -15.25 -4.20
CA PHE A 154 -9.14 -15.72 -4.88
C PHE A 154 -8.42 -14.61 -5.64
N THR A 155 -9.15 -13.68 -6.27
CA THR A 155 -8.56 -12.52 -6.94
C THR A 155 -7.77 -11.66 -5.95
N GLN A 156 -8.35 -11.38 -4.78
CA GLN A 156 -7.66 -10.64 -3.70
C GLN A 156 -6.44 -11.39 -3.15
N PHE A 157 -6.57 -12.71 -2.97
CA PHE A 157 -5.44 -13.55 -2.55
C PHE A 157 -4.29 -13.51 -3.56
N ASN A 158 -4.57 -13.65 -4.86
CA ASN A 158 -3.55 -13.57 -5.90
C ASN A 158 -2.87 -12.21 -5.94
N TYR A 159 -3.63 -11.14 -5.76
CA TYR A 159 -3.08 -9.78 -5.66
C TYR A 159 -2.09 -9.65 -4.50
N MET A 160 -2.47 -10.10 -3.30
CA MET A 160 -1.60 -10.04 -2.11
C MET A 160 -0.37 -10.96 -2.22
N ALA A 161 -0.54 -12.18 -2.74
CA ALA A 161 0.55 -13.12 -3.00
C ALA A 161 1.53 -12.55 -4.05
N GLY A 162 1.00 -11.92 -5.10
CA GLY A 162 1.79 -11.22 -6.12
C GLY A 162 2.61 -10.07 -5.54
N MET A 163 2.01 -9.26 -4.65
CA MET A 163 2.75 -8.21 -3.94
C MET A 163 3.88 -8.80 -3.09
N MET A 164 3.62 -9.87 -2.33
CA MET A 164 4.63 -10.53 -1.49
C MET A 164 5.80 -11.06 -2.33
N CYS A 165 5.52 -11.86 -3.36
CA CYS A 165 6.55 -12.39 -4.26
C CYS A 165 7.31 -11.26 -4.98
N GLY A 166 6.59 -10.21 -5.38
CA GLY A 166 7.17 -9.00 -5.97
C GLY A 166 8.18 -8.34 -5.03
N VAL A 167 7.88 -8.19 -3.74
CA VAL A 167 8.80 -7.63 -2.74
C VAL A 167 10.14 -8.37 -2.71
N PHE A 168 10.11 -9.70 -2.70
CA PHE A 168 11.34 -10.49 -2.66
C PHE A 168 12.13 -10.41 -3.96
N ILE A 169 11.46 -10.57 -5.10
CA ILE A 169 12.11 -10.59 -6.42
C ILE A 169 12.70 -9.21 -6.73
N PHE A 170 11.87 -8.17 -6.67
CA PHE A 170 12.31 -6.80 -6.97
C PHE A 170 13.24 -6.24 -5.90
N GLY A 171 13.08 -6.64 -4.64
CA GLY A 171 14.04 -6.31 -3.58
C GLY A 171 15.43 -6.86 -3.89
N HIS A 172 15.52 -8.15 -4.21
CA HIS A 172 16.79 -8.78 -4.56
C HIS A 172 17.41 -8.18 -5.83
N LEU A 173 16.59 -7.95 -6.85
CA LEU A 173 17.03 -7.31 -8.08
C LEU A 173 17.52 -5.87 -7.78
N ALA A 174 16.81 -5.09 -6.96
CA ALA A 174 17.13 -3.69 -6.66
C ALA A 174 18.49 -3.53 -6.00
N ASP A 175 18.88 -4.48 -5.15
CA ASP A 175 20.22 -4.50 -4.56
C ASP A 175 21.32 -4.82 -5.61
N ARG A 176 20.98 -5.53 -6.70
CA ARG A 176 21.94 -5.97 -7.74
C ARG A 176 22.13 -5.00 -8.91
N PHE A 177 21.07 -4.49 -9.51
CA PHE A 177 21.20 -3.58 -10.69
C PHE A 177 21.01 -2.10 -10.35
N GLY A 178 20.68 -1.82 -9.09
CA GLY A 178 20.49 -0.48 -8.57
C GLY A 178 19.04 -0.12 -8.32
N ARG A 179 18.87 0.58 -7.21
CA ARG A 179 17.58 0.81 -6.57
C ARG A 179 16.65 1.59 -7.47
N GLN A 180 17.10 2.63 -8.17
CA GLN A 180 16.23 3.39 -9.07
C GLN A 180 15.65 2.51 -10.20
N ILE A 181 16.45 1.81 -11.00
CA ILE A 181 15.96 1.13 -12.24
C ILE A 181 14.90 0.06 -11.94
N ILE A 182 15.07 -0.72 -10.88
CA ILE A 182 14.19 -1.84 -10.56
C ILE A 182 13.00 -1.42 -9.69
N LEU A 183 13.20 -0.48 -8.77
CA LEU A 183 12.09 0.11 -8.01
C LEU A 183 11.17 0.97 -8.91
N ASN A 184 11.65 1.42 -10.07
CA ASN A 184 10.85 2.12 -11.08
C ASN A 184 9.96 1.20 -11.92
N ILE A 185 10.23 -0.11 -11.97
CA ILE A 185 9.35 -1.09 -12.64
C ILE A 185 8.35 -1.68 -11.63
N SER A 186 8.72 -1.80 -10.35
CA SER A 186 7.83 -2.28 -9.30
C SER A 186 7.07 -1.13 -8.62
N VAL A 187 5.85 -0.85 -9.08
CA VAL A 187 4.97 0.24 -8.61
C VAL A 187 4.46 0.03 -7.16
N THR A 188 5.22 -0.58 -6.25
CA THR A 188 4.78 -0.76 -4.84
C THR A 188 5.90 -0.80 -3.79
N LEU A 189 7.19 -0.78 -4.14
CA LEU A 189 8.29 -1.03 -3.19
C LEU A 189 9.10 0.18 -2.69
N MET A 190 8.58 1.38 -2.89
CA MET A 190 9.36 2.63 -2.75
C MET A 190 9.53 3.15 -1.31
N LEU A 191 8.85 2.57 -0.31
CA LEU A 191 8.93 3.04 1.09
C LEU A 191 10.32 2.85 1.69
N ILE A 192 11.01 1.77 1.32
CA ILE A 192 12.32 1.39 1.88
C ILE A 192 13.44 2.30 1.34
N SER A 193 13.36 2.73 0.07
CA SER A 193 14.38 3.60 -0.53
C SER A 193 14.36 5.02 0.04
N MET A 194 13.17 5.55 0.37
CA MET A 194 13.06 6.90 0.93
C MET A 194 13.64 7.00 2.34
N MET A 195 13.59 5.91 3.11
CA MET A 195 14.22 5.87 4.43
C MET A 195 15.75 6.00 4.36
N GLU A 196 16.37 5.63 3.23
CA GLU A 196 17.82 5.67 3.09
C GLU A 196 18.36 7.00 2.58
N VAL A 197 17.58 7.73 1.78
CA VAL A 197 17.98 9.05 1.26
C VAL A 197 17.89 10.12 2.35
N LEU A 198 17.16 9.85 3.43
CA LEU A 198 16.76 10.85 4.42
C LEU A 198 17.31 10.54 5.81
N GLY A 199 17.70 11.60 6.52
CA GLY A 199 18.23 11.52 7.88
C GLY A 199 17.16 11.04 8.87
N PRO A 200 17.55 10.59 10.07
CA PRO A 200 16.66 9.94 11.03
C PRO A 200 15.38 10.75 11.34
N ILE A 201 15.47 12.07 11.43
CA ILE A 201 14.32 12.97 11.69
C ILE A 201 13.37 13.08 10.47
N TYR A 202 13.90 12.91 9.25
CA TYR A 202 13.16 13.04 8.00
C TYR A 202 12.45 11.76 7.58
N ARG A 203 12.95 10.59 8.02
CA ARG A 203 12.31 9.29 7.80
C ARG A 203 10.87 9.30 8.31
N THR A 204 10.69 9.72 9.56
CA THR A 204 9.36 9.77 10.19
C THR A 204 8.40 10.69 9.44
N ARG A 205 8.88 11.87 8.99
CA ARG A 205 8.05 12.82 8.23
C ARG A 205 7.61 12.25 6.87
N VAL A 206 8.50 11.55 6.16
CA VAL A 206 8.17 10.97 4.86
C VAL A 206 7.25 9.76 4.98
N THR A 207 7.41 8.95 6.04
CA THR A 207 6.44 7.91 6.38
C THR A 207 5.06 8.51 6.62
N PHE A 208 4.96 9.58 7.43
CA PHE A 208 3.70 10.28 7.63
C PHE A 208 3.13 10.84 6.33
N ALA A 209 3.96 11.43 5.45
CA ALA A 209 3.52 11.94 4.15
C ALA A 209 2.85 10.86 3.30
N PHE A 210 3.45 9.66 3.26
CA PHE A 210 2.88 8.53 2.56
C PHE A 210 1.56 8.08 3.18
N SER A 211 1.50 7.96 4.51
CA SER A 211 0.28 7.60 5.21
C SER A 211 -0.85 8.60 4.95
N PHE A 212 -0.55 9.90 4.94
CA PHE A 212 -1.50 10.95 4.55
C PHE A 212 -1.98 10.78 3.10
N GLY A 213 -1.06 10.51 2.18
CA GLY A 213 -1.38 10.27 0.78
C GLY A 213 -2.29 9.06 0.57
N TRP A 214 -2.03 7.99 1.31
CA TRP A 214 -2.85 6.78 1.31
C TRP A 214 -4.23 7.03 1.90
N ALA A 215 -4.32 7.68 3.08
CA ALA A 215 -5.59 8.06 3.70
C ALA A 215 -6.42 8.98 2.78
N PHE A 216 -5.77 9.94 2.11
CA PHE A 216 -6.41 10.80 1.12
C PHE A 216 -6.95 10.00 -0.07
N GLY A 217 -6.23 8.97 -0.52
CA GLY A 217 -6.73 8.03 -1.53
C GLY A 217 -7.95 7.26 -1.07
N LEU A 218 -8.00 6.82 0.18
CA LEU A 218 -9.19 6.13 0.70
C LEU A 218 -10.42 7.04 0.73
N LEU A 219 -10.25 8.31 1.10
CA LEU A 219 -11.34 9.29 1.09
C LEU A 219 -11.84 9.60 -0.33
N LEU A 220 -10.94 9.62 -1.32
CA LEU A 220 -11.30 9.90 -2.71
C LEU A 220 -11.97 8.72 -3.42
N LEU A 221 -11.67 7.48 -3.01
CA LEU A 221 -12.10 6.27 -3.70
C LEU A 221 -13.65 6.13 -3.79
N PRO A 222 -14.44 6.30 -2.71
CA PRO A 222 -15.90 6.31 -2.78
C PRO A 222 -16.48 7.40 -3.68
N GLY A 223 -15.85 8.59 -3.68
CA GLY A 223 -16.27 9.69 -4.55
C GLY A 223 -16.06 9.36 -6.03
N MET A 224 -14.91 8.75 -6.34
CA MET A 224 -14.62 8.30 -7.70
C MET A 224 -15.58 7.18 -8.15
N THR A 225 -15.89 6.21 -7.29
CA THR A 225 -16.79 5.09 -7.61
C THR A 225 -18.24 5.53 -7.73
N TYR A 226 -18.66 6.53 -6.95
CA TYR A 226 -20.00 7.12 -7.07
C TYR A 226 -20.22 7.78 -8.44
N LEU A 227 -19.18 8.45 -8.96
CA LEU A 227 -19.18 9.11 -10.27
C LEU A 227 -19.01 8.11 -11.43
N ILE A 228 -18.15 7.10 -11.25
CA ILE A 228 -17.82 6.09 -12.26
C ILE A 228 -18.28 4.72 -11.75
N ARG A 229 -19.49 4.32 -12.14
CA ARG A 229 -20.17 3.11 -11.65
C ARG A 229 -19.87 1.84 -12.46
N ASP A 230 -19.09 1.97 -13.53
CA ASP A 230 -18.64 0.85 -14.36
C ASP A 230 -17.19 0.50 -14.00
N TRP A 231 -16.98 -0.77 -13.66
CA TRP A 231 -15.71 -1.23 -13.13
C TRP A 231 -14.53 -1.08 -14.11
N VAL A 232 -14.77 -1.17 -15.42
CA VAL A 232 -13.70 -1.05 -16.42
C VAL A 232 -13.19 0.38 -16.45
N TYR A 233 -14.09 1.37 -16.46
CA TYR A 233 -13.73 2.77 -16.43
C TYR A 233 -13.09 3.18 -15.10
N GLN A 234 -13.49 2.56 -13.99
CA GLN A 234 -12.85 2.77 -12.69
C GLN A 234 -11.39 2.28 -12.69
N GLN A 235 -11.11 1.12 -13.31
CA GLN A 235 -9.75 0.61 -13.47
C GLN A 235 -8.92 1.49 -14.42
N LEU A 236 -9.52 1.95 -15.53
CA LEU A 236 -8.87 2.88 -16.46
C LEU A 236 -8.54 4.22 -15.79
N ALA A 237 -9.44 4.77 -14.96
CA ALA A 237 -9.20 5.99 -14.21
C ALA A 237 -8.05 5.81 -13.20
N SER A 238 -8.03 4.68 -12.48
CA SER A 238 -6.93 4.34 -11.56
C SER A 238 -5.59 4.19 -12.30
N ALA A 239 -5.60 3.54 -13.46
CA ALA A 239 -4.43 3.40 -14.35
C ALA A 239 -3.93 4.75 -14.88
N LEU A 240 -4.84 5.65 -15.27
CA LEU A 240 -4.52 6.99 -15.72
C LEU A 240 -3.84 7.82 -14.63
N VAL A 241 -4.42 7.84 -13.42
CA VAL A 241 -3.84 8.54 -12.26
C VAL A 241 -2.43 8.02 -12.00
N THR A 242 -2.25 6.70 -12.03
CA THR A 242 -0.93 6.06 -11.84
C THR A 242 0.05 6.42 -12.95
N SER A 243 -0.41 6.47 -14.20
CA SER A 243 0.41 6.78 -15.38
C SER A 243 0.90 8.22 -15.40
N ILE A 244 0.07 9.16 -14.95
CA ILE A 244 0.48 10.56 -14.75
C ILE A 244 1.60 10.61 -13.71
N LEU A 245 1.52 9.79 -12.66
CA LEU A 245 2.60 9.71 -11.67
C LEU A 245 3.89 9.08 -12.21
N LEU A 246 3.82 8.27 -13.27
CA LEU A 246 5.02 7.76 -13.95
C LEU A 246 5.81 8.88 -14.64
N VAL A 247 5.20 10.01 -15.00
CA VAL A 247 5.95 11.15 -15.58
C VAL A 247 6.86 11.79 -14.52
N TYR A 248 6.47 11.73 -13.23
CA TYR A 248 7.29 12.26 -12.13
C TYR A 248 8.59 11.46 -11.91
N TRP A 249 8.66 10.24 -12.44
CA TRP A 249 9.88 9.42 -12.51
C TRP A 249 11.08 10.19 -13.07
N CYS A 250 10.88 11.00 -14.12
CA CYS A 250 11.95 11.73 -14.79
C CYS A 250 12.63 12.77 -13.90
N PHE A 251 12.01 13.14 -12.77
CA PHE A 251 12.50 14.21 -11.90
C PHE A 251 13.20 13.71 -10.63
N MET A 252 13.08 12.42 -10.30
CA MET A 252 13.67 11.85 -9.09
C MET A 252 15.11 11.37 -9.32
N PRO A 253 16.11 11.85 -8.56
CA PRO A 253 17.48 11.37 -8.67
C PRO A 253 17.71 10.09 -7.85
N GLU A 254 18.75 9.34 -8.22
CA GLU A 254 19.23 8.16 -7.49
C GLU A 254 19.65 8.51 -6.05
N SER A 255 19.60 7.53 -5.15
CA SER A 255 20.11 7.67 -3.77
C SER A 255 21.62 7.95 -3.77
N PRO A 256 22.09 9.10 -3.23
CA PRO A 256 23.52 9.38 -3.13
C PRO A 256 24.27 8.36 -2.27
N ARG A 257 23.63 7.84 -1.22
CA ARG A 257 24.21 6.83 -0.32
C ARG A 257 24.48 5.52 -1.06
N TRP A 258 23.52 5.04 -1.84
CA TRP A 258 23.69 3.84 -2.66
C TRP A 258 24.77 4.04 -3.73
N LEU A 259 24.81 5.20 -4.38
CA LEU A 259 25.87 5.49 -5.35
C LEU A 259 27.26 5.43 -4.72
N MET A 260 27.40 5.87 -3.46
CA MET A 260 28.67 5.79 -2.75
C MET A 260 29.06 4.36 -2.34
N THR A 261 28.12 3.50 -1.95
CA THR A 261 28.39 2.06 -1.67
C THR A 261 28.61 1.23 -2.93
N GLN A 262 28.41 1.82 -4.11
CA GLN A 262 28.65 1.18 -5.40
C GLN A 262 29.91 1.73 -6.09
N GLY A 263 30.69 2.55 -5.38
CA GLY A 263 31.88 3.19 -5.93
C GLY A 263 31.60 4.30 -6.97
N LYS A 264 30.34 4.68 -7.21
CA LYS A 264 29.92 5.70 -8.19
C LYS A 264 29.96 7.11 -7.61
N TYR A 265 31.09 7.50 -7.03
CA TYR A 265 31.26 8.73 -6.25
C TYR A 265 30.96 10.01 -7.04
N GLU A 266 31.41 10.11 -8.30
CA GLU A 266 31.17 11.32 -9.11
C GLU A 266 29.69 11.59 -9.37
N LYS A 267 28.88 10.54 -9.54
CA LYS A 267 27.42 10.68 -9.73
C LYS A 267 26.76 11.12 -8.43
N ALA A 268 27.18 10.54 -7.30
CA ALA A 268 26.69 10.92 -5.97
C ALA A 268 26.98 12.40 -5.69
N GLU A 269 28.21 12.84 -5.96
CA GLU A 269 28.63 14.23 -5.77
C GLU A 269 27.81 15.20 -6.60
N LYS A 270 27.58 14.93 -7.90
CA LYS A 270 26.73 15.77 -8.76
C LYS A 270 25.30 15.92 -8.21
N ILE A 271 24.70 14.84 -7.71
CA ILE A 271 23.36 14.87 -7.12
C ILE A 271 23.36 15.68 -5.82
N MET A 272 24.37 15.49 -4.97
CA MET A 272 24.54 16.21 -3.71
C MET A 272 24.72 17.72 -3.94
N ILE A 273 25.55 18.13 -4.91
CA ILE A 273 25.72 19.54 -5.30
C ILE A 273 24.39 20.13 -5.77
N LYS A 274 23.64 19.39 -6.60
CA LYS A 274 22.34 19.86 -7.13
C LYS A 274 21.31 20.03 -6.01
N ALA A 275 21.29 19.11 -5.03
CA ALA A 275 20.43 19.20 -3.86
C ALA A 275 20.84 20.37 -2.94
N ALA A 276 22.13 20.52 -2.65
CA ALA A 276 22.67 21.61 -1.83
C ALA A 276 22.40 22.99 -2.45
N LYS A 277 22.55 23.14 -3.77
CA LYS A 277 22.17 24.36 -4.51
C LYS A 277 20.69 24.69 -4.37
N ARG A 278 19.80 23.69 -4.50
CA ARG A 278 18.35 23.88 -4.31
C ARG A 278 17.97 24.20 -2.86
N ASN A 279 18.81 23.82 -1.91
CA ASN A 279 18.67 24.14 -0.49
C ASN A 279 19.40 25.44 -0.09
N ASN A 280 19.94 26.19 -1.05
CA ASN A 280 20.68 27.44 -0.83
C ASN A 280 21.85 27.31 0.17
N LEU A 281 22.51 26.14 0.20
CA LEU A 281 23.67 25.90 1.06
C LEU A 281 24.98 26.39 0.40
N GLN A 282 25.89 26.92 1.21
CA GLN A 282 27.23 27.33 0.79
C GLN A 282 28.09 26.09 0.49
N ILE A 283 28.61 25.97 -0.73
CA ILE A 283 29.23 24.73 -1.27
C ILE A 283 30.73 24.65 -0.94
N ASN A 284 31.28 25.58 -0.16
CA ASN A 284 32.74 25.73 -0.02
C ASN A 284 33.44 24.51 0.61
N ASN A 285 32.74 23.77 1.50
CA ASN A 285 33.32 22.61 2.21
C ASN A 285 32.78 21.25 1.71
N MET A 286 31.88 21.24 0.74
CA MET A 286 31.21 20.01 0.27
C MET A 286 32.16 18.98 -0.36
N PRO A 287 33.15 19.38 -1.20
CA PRO A 287 34.11 18.44 -1.78
C PRO A 287 34.99 17.76 -0.72
N LEU A 288 35.35 18.50 0.34
CA LEU A 288 36.15 17.97 1.45
C LEU A 288 35.34 16.97 2.29
N MET A 289 34.09 17.30 2.62
CA MET A 289 33.17 16.40 3.34
C MET A 289 32.90 15.11 2.55
N MET A 290 32.74 15.21 1.23
CA MET A 290 32.58 14.04 0.36
C MET A 290 33.80 13.13 0.36
N LYS A 291 35.01 13.72 0.40
CA LYS A 291 36.27 12.97 0.48
C LYS A 291 36.40 12.21 1.81
N GLU A 292 36.10 12.87 2.94
CA GLU A 292 36.07 12.24 4.27
C GLU A 292 35.07 11.08 4.32
N LEU A 293 33.89 11.27 3.73
CA LEU A 293 32.82 10.26 3.69
C LEU A 293 33.19 9.06 2.82
N LYS A 294 33.86 9.30 1.68
CA LYS A 294 34.40 8.26 0.81
C LYS A 294 35.40 7.37 1.55
N GLU A 295 36.40 7.95 2.22
CA GLU A 295 37.44 7.21 2.96
C GLU A 295 36.86 6.40 4.13
N ARG A 296 35.71 6.83 4.67
CA ARG A 296 35.00 6.08 5.71
C ARG A 296 34.27 4.87 5.14
N ILE A 297 33.55 5.02 4.04
CA ILE A 297 32.82 3.93 3.38
C ILE A 297 33.80 2.84 2.89
N GLU A 298 34.93 3.23 2.29
CA GLU A 298 35.98 2.29 1.89
C GLU A 298 36.64 1.55 3.08
N ARG A 299 36.60 2.13 4.29
CA ARG A 299 37.05 1.46 5.52
C ARG A 299 36.01 0.46 6.04
N ASP A 300 34.73 0.81 5.93
CA ASP A 300 33.62 -0.02 6.42
C ASP A 300 33.34 -1.21 5.48
N GLU A 301 33.46 -1.04 4.15
CA GLU A 301 33.37 -2.14 3.18
C GLU A 301 34.49 -3.18 3.37
N ARG A 302 35.71 -2.73 3.68
CA ARG A 302 36.83 -3.62 4.00
C ARG A 302 36.60 -4.49 5.25
N LYS A 303 35.64 -4.12 6.11
CA LYS A 303 35.33 -4.84 7.36
C LYS A 303 34.18 -5.85 7.22
N LYS A 304 33.39 -5.85 6.15
CA LYS A 304 32.18 -6.69 6.07
C LYS A 304 31.85 -7.16 4.66
N ASN A 305 31.92 -8.47 4.45
CA ASN A 305 31.15 -9.20 3.43
C ASN A 305 30.00 -9.93 4.13
N PRO A 306 28.87 -9.25 4.40
CA PRO A 306 27.77 -9.89 5.13
C PRO A 306 27.10 -10.95 4.25
N SER A 307 26.94 -12.16 4.79
CA SER A 307 26.17 -13.23 4.14
C SER A 307 24.67 -13.03 4.37
N VAL A 308 23.83 -13.53 3.47
CA VAL A 308 22.36 -13.58 3.65
C VAL A 308 21.97 -14.32 4.94
N ILE A 309 22.80 -15.28 5.36
CA ILE A 309 22.62 -16.03 6.61
C ILE A 309 22.87 -15.14 7.84
N ASP A 310 23.77 -14.17 7.75
CA ASP A 310 24.01 -13.22 8.85
C ASP A 310 22.84 -12.23 8.99
N LEU A 311 22.20 -11.88 7.88
CA LEU A 311 20.94 -11.11 7.84
C LEU A 311 19.79 -11.88 8.51
N LEU A 312 19.63 -13.17 8.18
CA LEU A 312 18.61 -14.02 8.81
C LEU A 312 18.89 -14.24 10.31
N ARG A 313 20.17 -14.35 10.70
CA ARG A 313 20.54 -14.39 12.11
C ARG A 313 20.17 -13.10 12.83
N LEU A 314 20.47 -11.93 12.26
CA LEU A 314 20.06 -10.62 12.81
C LEU A 314 18.54 -10.51 13.01
N LEU A 315 17.75 -10.99 12.03
CA LEU A 315 16.29 -11.07 12.12
C LEU A 315 15.79 -11.93 13.29
N ILE A 316 16.51 -13.00 13.61
CA ILE A 316 16.19 -13.92 14.72
C ILE A 316 16.69 -13.37 16.07
N TYR A 317 17.82 -12.64 16.08
CA TYR A 317 18.43 -12.10 17.31
C TYR A 317 17.77 -10.81 17.80
N GLU A 318 17.19 -9.99 16.93
CA GLU A 318 16.45 -8.79 17.35
C GLU A 318 14.97 -9.11 17.62
N LYS A 319 14.64 -9.43 18.88
CA LYS A 319 13.25 -9.65 19.36
C LYS A 319 12.27 -8.55 18.93
N ASN A 320 12.76 -7.32 18.77
CA ASN A 320 11.99 -6.17 18.31
C ASN A 320 11.45 -6.36 16.88
N THR A 321 12.20 -7.03 16.02
CA THR A 321 11.83 -7.25 14.63
C THR A 321 10.66 -8.24 14.51
N ILE A 322 10.68 -9.32 15.28
CA ILE A 322 9.57 -10.28 15.34
C ILE A 322 8.29 -9.59 15.87
N PHE A 323 8.41 -8.76 16.92
CA PHE A 323 7.28 -8.02 17.46
C PHE A 323 6.67 -7.04 16.44
N VAL A 324 7.52 -6.35 15.67
CA VAL A 324 7.06 -5.45 14.59
C VAL A 324 6.31 -6.23 13.50
N TYR A 325 6.79 -7.41 13.08
CA TYR A 325 6.10 -8.23 12.09
C TYR A 325 4.75 -8.76 12.58
N ILE A 326 4.68 -9.22 13.84
CA ILE A 326 3.41 -9.67 14.44
C ILE A 326 2.43 -8.49 14.53
N SER A 327 2.89 -7.33 15.01
CA SER A 327 2.06 -6.13 15.09
C SER A 327 1.53 -5.71 13.72
N TYR A 328 2.38 -5.71 12.69
CA TYR A 328 1.98 -5.38 11.33
C TYR A 328 0.97 -6.37 10.77
N PHE A 329 1.18 -7.68 10.99
CA PHE A 329 0.25 -8.72 10.57
C PHE A 329 -1.14 -8.52 11.21
N SER A 330 -1.18 -8.27 12.52
CA SER A 330 -2.44 -8.03 13.23
C SER A 330 -3.17 -6.79 12.72
N VAL A 331 -2.45 -5.68 12.52
CA VAL A 331 -3.05 -4.44 11.98
C VAL A 331 -3.56 -4.66 10.56
N ALA A 332 -2.77 -5.31 9.69
CA ALA A 332 -3.18 -5.59 8.32
C ALA A 332 -4.39 -6.53 8.27
N PHE A 333 -4.41 -7.59 9.09
CA PHE A 333 -5.51 -8.53 9.15
C PHE A 333 -6.82 -7.85 9.54
N VAL A 334 -6.79 -7.03 10.60
CA VAL A 334 -7.97 -6.27 11.03
C VAL A 334 -8.40 -5.26 9.96
N PHE A 335 -7.46 -4.49 9.42
CA PHE A 335 -7.75 -3.47 8.42
C PHE A 335 -8.39 -4.05 7.15
N TYR A 336 -7.79 -5.08 6.56
CA TYR A 336 -8.33 -5.72 5.36
C TYR A 336 -9.59 -6.53 5.66
N GLY A 337 -9.69 -7.16 6.84
CA GLY A 337 -10.89 -7.87 7.27
C GLY A 337 -12.11 -6.95 7.36
N LEU A 338 -11.94 -5.78 7.98
CA LEU A 338 -12.99 -4.75 8.04
C LEU A 338 -13.30 -4.20 6.64
N SER A 339 -12.28 -3.77 5.90
CA SER A 339 -12.46 -3.14 4.58
C SER A 339 -13.16 -4.05 3.56
N LEU A 340 -12.92 -5.37 3.61
CA LEU A 340 -13.58 -6.34 2.73
C LEU A 340 -14.99 -6.72 3.20
N GLY A 341 -15.28 -6.62 4.50
CA GLY A 341 -16.59 -6.89 5.08
C GLY A 341 -17.59 -5.71 4.96
N GLN A 342 -17.13 -4.50 4.69
CA GLN A 342 -17.99 -3.31 4.65
C GLN A 342 -19.08 -3.37 3.57
N THR A 343 -18.80 -3.95 2.41
CA THR A 343 -19.80 -4.07 1.34
C THR A 343 -20.86 -5.14 1.62
N THR A 344 -20.74 -5.87 2.73
CA THR A 344 -21.76 -6.81 3.18
C THR A 344 -22.68 -6.23 4.26
N LEU A 345 -22.40 -5.02 4.74
CA LEU A 345 -23.29 -4.29 5.63
C LEU A 345 -24.48 -3.74 4.84
N ASP A 346 -25.66 -3.87 5.41
CA ASP A 346 -26.90 -3.40 4.82
C ASP A 346 -26.91 -1.85 4.71
N GLY A 347 -27.54 -1.30 3.66
CA GLY A 347 -27.58 0.15 3.39
C GLY A 347 -26.66 0.63 2.26
N ASN A 348 -26.32 1.94 2.24
CA ASN A 348 -25.57 2.54 1.13
C ASN A 348 -24.06 2.17 1.23
N PRO A 349 -23.51 1.39 0.29
CA PRO A 349 -22.14 0.89 0.39
C PRO A 349 -21.08 2.00 0.37
N PHE A 350 -21.35 3.12 -0.29
CA PHE A 350 -20.44 4.27 -0.35
C PHE A 350 -20.39 5.02 0.99
N LEU A 351 -21.55 5.14 1.66
CA LEU A 351 -21.64 5.80 2.96
C LEU A 351 -21.02 4.94 4.06
N ASN A 352 -21.27 3.63 4.03
CA ASN A 352 -20.69 2.67 4.98
C ASN A 352 -19.16 2.70 4.93
N PHE A 353 -18.58 2.74 3.72
CA PHE A 353 -17.13 2.89 3.55
C PHE A 353 -16.60 4.23 4.06
N PHE A 354 -17.35 5.33 3.86
CA PHE A 354 -16.94 6.67 4.33
C PHE A 354 -16.99 6.80 5.86
N ILE A 355 -17.99 6.21 6.52
CA ILE A 355 -18.16 6.27 7.98
C ILE A 355 -17.04 5.50 8.69
N ASP A 356 -16.59 4.37 8.15
CA ASP A 356 -15.51 3.58 8.77
C ASP A 356 -14.11 4.23 8.64
N LEU A 357 -13.98 5.24 7.77
CA LEU A 357 -12.76 6.02 7.60
C LEU A 357 -12.56 7.11 8.66
N GLN A 358 -13.56 7.36 9.51
CA GLN A 358 -13.57 8.38 10.57
C GLN A 358 -13.29 7.77 11.94
#